data_AF-A0A9P6CR75-F1
#
_entry.id   AF-A0A9P6CR75-F1
#
_cell.length_a   1.000
_cell.length_b   1.000
_cell.length_c   1.000
_cell.angle_alpha   90.00
_cell.angle_beta   90.00
_cell.angle_gamma   90.00
#
_symmetry.space_group_name_H-M   'P 1'
#
loop_
_entity.id
_entity.type
_entity.pdbx_description
1 polymer ?
#
loop_
_entity_poly.entity_id
_entity_poly.type
_entity_poly.pdbx_seq_one_letter_code
_entity_poly.pdbx_strand_id
1 'polypeptide(L)'
;MYDPGWLPVRIASYVVGKPLWWALEQIGIVGEEGLLGGSSRGHHHKDTSWWDTYVLLHLVEAAADEVLERQAGLQVNAGDALYTLDTFRTTFGACVDAAGLLEPLRELDARVLVKYLERDRGALVVDKEIIKFVDKQAPAEECTITGVDAGIVELKTAIRNLYAQVDALHGKIDDCTHKASAALQQKRKPAALSYLRSRKLLEEQLNKRLGSLSTLESTFLTVEAAAGDIKIMKTYESSTATLRAILAHPSIERSSVDKTMEALAEASTDAKELDDAIRIGGDVALGVGEIVDDEELEEEWKAMVKEMEAQNKVKESRSAVHNVLGQAGNAPTHMLVAESSPHAPRIPLSS
;
A
#
# COMPACT_ATOMS: atom_id res chain seq x y z
N MET A 1 -30.53 -57.69 -71.04
CA MET A 1 -29.39 -58.04 -70.17
C MET A 1 -29.72 -57.49 -68.79
N TYR A 2 -29.71 -58.38 -67.79
CA TYR A 2 -30.20 -58.28 -66.41
C TYR A 2 -29.65 -57.10 -65.56
N ASP A 3 -30.54 -56.54 -64.69
CA ASP A 3 -30.46 -56.12 -63.26
C ASP A 3 -29.13 -55.75 -62.54
N PRO A 4 -29.15 -55.10 -61.33
CA PRO A 4 -30.15 -54.23 -60.67
C PRO A 4 -29.53 -52.96 -59.97
N GLY A 5 -30.35 -52.01 -59.45
CA GLY A 5 -29.86 -51.04 -58.44
C GLY A 5 -30.55 -49.68 -58.25
N TRP A 6 -31.88 -49.66 -58.05
CA TRP A 6 -32.66 -48.88 -57.03
C TRP A 6 -31.84 -47.88 -56.13
N LEU A 7 -32.15 -46.58 -55.85
CA LEU A 7 -33.38 -45.79 -55.64
C LEU A 7 -33.10 -44.26 -55.68
N PRO A 8 -34.08 -43.42 -56.06
CA PRO A 8 -34.04 -41.95 -55.99
C PRO A 8 -34.57 -41.42 -54.65
N VAL A 9 -33.74 -41.45 -53.59
CA VAL A 9 -34.06 -40.84 -52.27
C VAL A 9 -33.24 -39.56 -52.02
N ARG A 10 -32.38 -39.16 -52.95
CA ARG A 10 -31.38 -38.10 -52.72
C ARG A 10 -31.84 -36.66 -52.89
N ILE A 11 -33.11 -36.39 -53.17
CA ILE A 11 -33.60 -35.01 -53.36
C ILE A 11 -34.58 -34.55 -52.27
N ALA A 12 -35.09 -35.46 -51.42
CA ALA A 12 -35.99 -35.09 -50.33
C ALA A 12 -35.29 -34.75 -48.99
N SER A 13 -33.98 -35.00 -48.83
CA SER A 13 -33.28 -34.78 -47.55
C SER A 13 -32.53 -33.45 -47.42
N TYR A 14 -32.42 -32.65 -48.50
CA TYR A 14 -31.54 -31.47 -48.51
C TYR A 14 -32.20 -30.16 -48.09
N VAL A 15 -33.52 -30.12 -47.92
CA VAL A 15 -34.25 -28.87 -47.57
C VAL A 15 -34.82 -28.89 -46.14
N VAL A 16 -34.93 -30.05 -45.50
CA VAL A 16 -35.39 -30.15 -44.09
C VAL A 16 -34.25 -30.53 -43.13
N GLY A 17 -33.15 -31.11 -43.63
CA GLY A 17 -32.05 -31.57 -42.79
C GLY A 17 -31.16 -30.45 -42.23
N LYS A 18 -30.87 -29.39 -42.99
CA LYS A 18 -29.91 -28.34 -42.59
C LYS A 18 -30.36 -27.47 -41.39
N PRO A 19 -31.62 -27.04 -41.26
CA PRO A 19 -32.04 -26.29 -40.07
C PRO A 19 -32.19 -27.19 -38.83
N LEU A 20 -32.57 -28.46 -38.99
CA LEU A 20 -32.62 -29.42 -37.88
C LEU A 20 -31.22 -29.83 -37.42
N TRP A 21 -30.25 -29.96 -38.33
CA TRP A 21 -28.85 -30.26 -37.99
C TRP A 21 -28.21 -29.12 -37.21
N TRP A 22 -28.45 -27.86 -37.63
CA TRP A 22 -28.05 -26.68 -36.87
C TRP A 22 -28.69 -26.62 -35.48
N ALA A 23 -29.98 -26.99 -35.36
CA ALA A 23 -30.67 -27.04 -34.06
C ALA A 23 -30.20 -28.20 -33.15
N LEU A 24 -29.78 -29.33 -33.73
CA LEU A 24 -29.28 -30.49 -32.98
C LEU A 24 -27.82 -30.31 -32.51
N GLU A 25 -27.03 -29.53 -33.26
CA GLU A 25 -25.67 -29.13 -32.91
C GLU A 25 -25.66 -28.14 -31.73
N GLN A 26 -26.64 -27.25 -31.65
CA GLN A 26 -26.84 -26.36 -30.50
C GLN A 26 -27.28 -27.10 -29.22
N ILE A 27 -27.86 -28.29 -29.35
CA ILE A 27 -28.33 -29.10 -28.21
C ILE A 27 -27.34 -30.19 -27.78
N GLY A 28 -26.16 -30.25 -28.42
CA GLY A 28 -25.06 -31.14 -28.02
C GLY A 28 -25.31 -32.64 -28.25
N ILE A 29 -26.29 -33.00 -29.08
CA ILE A 29 -26.67 -34.41 -29.28
C ILE A 29 -25.89 -35.07 -30.44
N VAL A 30 -25.26 -34.31 -31.33
CA VAL A 30 -24.42 -34.88 -32.41
C VAL A 30 -23.18 -34.04 -32.63
N GLY A 31 -22.08 -34.47 -32.00
CA GLY A 31 -20.70 -34.12 -32.31
C GLY A 31 -19.85 -35.39 -32.17
N GLU A 32 -18.71 -35.46 -32.84
CA GLU A 32 -17.89 -36.63 -33.19
C GLU A 32 -17.26 -37.43 -32.01
N GLU A 33 -17.89 -37.47 -30.84
CA GLU A 33 -17.56 -38.36 -29.74
C GLU A 33 -18.85 -39.02 -29.24
N GLY A 34 -19.19 -40.13 -29.89
CA GLY A 34 -20.40 -40.90 -29.64
C GLY A 34 -20.46 -41.52 -28.24
N LEU A 35 -21.70 -41.65 -27.76
CA LEU A 35 -22.14 -42.19 -26.48
C LEU A 35 -21.84 -43.69 -26.24
N LEU A 36 -20.93 -44.32 -26.99
CA LEU A 36 -20.66 -45.76 -26.93
C LEU A 36 -19.17 -46.05 -27.19
N GLY A 37 -18.30 -45.73 -26.25
CA GLY A 37 -16.87 -46.05 -26.37
C GLY A 37 -16.12 -45.86 -25.06
N GLY A 38 -16.04 -46.90 -24.24
CA GLY A 38 -15.19 -46.90 -23.05
C GLY A 38 -13.71 -46.97 -23.44
N SER A 39 -12.93 -45.93 -23.10
CA SER A 39 -11.51 -46.02 -22.78
C SER A 39 -10.99 -44.70 -22.19
N SER A 40 -10.37 -44.81 -21.03
CA SER A 40 -9.86 -43.72 -20.20
C SER A 40 -8.80 -42.87 -20.90
N ARG A 41 -9.11 -41.60 -21.17
CA ARG A 41 -8.11 -40.53 -21.32
C ARG A 41 -8.77 -39.20 -20.99
N GLY A 42 -8.25 -38.51 -19.98
CA GLY A 42 -8.86 -37.31 -19.41
C GLY A 42 -9.03 -36.20 -20.45
N HIS A 43 -10.28 -35.93 -20.81
CA HIS A 43 -10.67 -34.75 -21.57
C HIS A 43 -10.79 -33.55 -20.63
N HIS A 44 -10.02 -32.51 -20.95
CA HIS A 44 -10.27 -31.15 -20.51
C HIS A 44 -11.70 -30.76 -20.94
N HIS A 45 -12.61 -30.64 -19.98
CA HIS A 45 -13.91 -30.02 -20.19
C HIS A 45 -13.67 -28.55 -20.53
N LYS A 46 -13.86 -28.18 -21.80
CA LYS A 46 -14.00 -26.79 -22.23
C LYS A 46 -15.40 -26.37 -21.83
N ASP A 47 -15.48 -25.77 -20.65
CA ASP A 47 -16.72 -25.24 -20.10
C ASP A 47 -17.32 -24.24 -21.11
N THR A 48 -18.48 -24.57 -21.65
CA THR A 48 -19.26 -23.71 -22.56
C THR A 48 -20.30 -22.98 -21.73
N SER A 49 -19.84 -22.19 -20.76
CA SER A 49 -20.70 -21.29 -20.00
C SER A 49 -21.00 -20.04 -20.86
N TRP A 50 -22.24 -19.93 -21.34
CA TRP A 50 -22.83 -18.70 -21.90
C TRP A 50 -22.90 -17.51 -20.92
N TRP A 51 -22.58 -17.71 -19.64
CA TRP A 51 -22.33 -16.66 -18.67
C TRP A 51 -20.82 -16.45 -18.58
N ASP A 52 -20.33 -15.33 -19.09
CA ASP A 52 -18.98 -14.86 -18.79
C ASP A 52 -19.05 -13.71 -17.79
N THR A 53 -17.91 -13.22 -17.32
CA THR A 53 -17.83 -12.07 -16.43
C THR A 53 -18.14 -10.81 -17.22
N TYR A 54 -19.28 -10.19 -16.95
CA TYR A 54 -19.68 -8.93 -17.58
C TYR A 54 -19.27 -7.73 -16.73
N VAL A 55 -18.79 -6.69 -17.40
CA VAL A 55 -18.44 -5.42 -16.77
C VAL A 55 -19.36 -4.33 -17.32
N LEU A 56 -19.91 -3.53 -16.41
CA LEU A 56 -20.76 -2.39 -16.77
C LEU A 56 -19.87 -1.23 -17.22
N LEU A 57 -19.80 -1.00 -18.54
CA LEU A 57 -18.90 -0.02 -19.14
C LEU A 57 -19.06 1.39 -18.55
N HIS A 58 -20.30 1.83 -18.29
CA HIS A 58 -20.56 3.16 -17.73
C HIS A 58 -19.95 3.37 -16.33
N LEU A 59 -19.85 2.30 -15.52
CA LEU A 59 -19.20 2.38 -14.20
C LEU A 59 -17.68 2.46 -14.35
N VAL A 60 -17.11 1.75 -15.33
CA VAL A 60 -15.68 1.81 -15.64
C VAL A 60 -15.32 3.18 -16.19
N GLU A 61 -16.17 3.76 -17.04
CA GLU A 61 -16.02 5.12 -17.56
C GLU A 61 -16.02 6.16 -16.43
N ALA A 62 -17.03 6.12 -15.56
CA ALA A 62 -17.12 7.02 -14.42
C ALA A 62 -15.92 6.87 -13.46
N ALA A 63 -15.53 5.63 -13.15
CA ALA A 63 -14.36 5.35 -12.32
C ALA A 63 -13.06 5.83 -12.98
N ALA A 64 -12.91 5.65 -14.30
CA ALA A 64 -11.73 6.09 -15.03
C ALA A 64 -11.61 7.62 -15.00
N ASP A 65 -12.72 8.34 -15.15
CA ASP A 65 -12.72 9.80 -15.11
C ASP A 65 -12.35 10.31 -13.70
N GLU A 66 -12.90 9.71 -12.65
CA GLU A 66 -12.54 10.02 -11.26
C GLU A 66 -11.06 9.71 -10.95
N VAL A 67 -10.52 8.60 -11.46
CA VAL A 67 -9.10 8.25 -11.30
C VAL A 67 -8.21 9.29 -11.97
N LEU A 68 -8.56 9.77 -13.16
CA LEU A 68 -7.79 10.79 -13.87
C LEU A 68 -7.84 12.15 -13.16
N GLU A 69 -9.00 12.55 -12.65
CA GLU A 69 -9.14 13.76 -11.85
C GLU A 69 -8.31 13.70 -10.56
N ARG A 70 -8.39 12.56 -9.84
CA ARG A 70 -7.60 12.35 -8.62
C ARG A 70 -6.10 12.33 -8.90
N GLN A 71 -5.69 11.70 -10.01
CA GLN A 71 -4.29 11.68 -10.43
C GLN A 71 -3.78 13.09 -10.75
N ALA A 72 -4.58 13.91 -11.43
CA ALA A 72 -4.19 15.28 -11.77
C ALA A 72 -3.89 16.13 -10.52
N GLY A 73 -4.58 15.86 -9.41
CA GLY A 73 -4.31 16.51 -8.12
C GLY A 73 -3.05 16.02 -7.38
N LEU A 74 -2.51 14.85 -7.76
CA LEU A 74 -1.38 14.19 -7.09
C LEU A 74 -0.04 14.40 -7.80
N GLN A 75 -0.02 14.80 -9.07
CA GLN A 75 1.21 14.93 -9.85
C GLN A 75 2.07 16.12 -9.41
N VAL A 76 2.89 15.91 -8.38
CA VAL A 76 3.92 16.88 -7.95
C VAL A 76 5.31 16.35 -8.29
N ASN A 77 5.58 15.08 -8.01
CA ASN A 77 6.87 14.43 -8.26
C ASN A 77 6.81 13.43 -9.42
N ALA A 78 7.99 13.10 -9.96
CA ALA A 78 8.11 12.07 -11.00
C ALA A 78 7.61 10.69 -10.51
N GLY A 79 7.78 10.37 -9.22
CA GLY A 79 7.31 9.14 -8.61
C GLY A 79 5.81 9.06 -8.37
N ASP A 80 5.07 10.17 -8.43
CA ASP A 80 3.62 10.21 -8.23
C ASP A 80 2.84 9.72 -9.45
N ALA A 81 3.47 9.67 -10.62
CA ALA A 81 2.88 9.08 -11.82
C ALA A 81 3.06 7.55 -11.88
N LEU A 82 3.82 6.96 -10.95
CA LEU A 82 4.27 5.56 -11.00
C LEU A 82 3.64 4.70 -9.91
N TYR A 83 3.04 3.60 -10.35
CA TYR A 83 2.29 2.66 -9.52
C TYR A 83 2.63 1.21 -9.85
N THR A 84 2.57 0.36 -8.84
CA THR A 84 2.32 -1.08 -9.01
C THR A 84 0.82 -1.35 -9.00
N LEU A 85 0.40 -2.53 -9.45
CA LEU A 85 -1.01 -2.93 -9.36
C LEU A 85 -1.55 -2.86 -7.93
N ASP A 86 -0.75 -3.24 -6.94
CA ASP A 86 -1.14 -3.20 -5.54
C ASP A 86 -1.30 -1.77 -5.02
N THR A 87 -0.35 -0.88 -5.33
CA THR A 87 -0.48 0.54 -4.94
C THR A 87 -1.62 1.23 -5.68
N PHE A 88 -1.86 0.90 -6.94
CA PHE A 88 -2.98 1.44 -7.70
C PHE A 88 -4.32 1.07 -7.04
N ARG A 89 -4.45 -0.17 -6.57
CA ARG A 89 -5.64 -0.65 -5.86
C ARG A 89 -5.89 0.08 -4.56
N THR A 90 -4.85 0.39 -3.80
CA THR A 90 -5.00 1.09 -2.52
C THR A 90 -5.23 2.58 -2.71
N THR A 91 -4.60 3.22 -3.70
CA THR A 91 -4.74 4.67 -3.93
C THR A 91 -6.07 5.06 -4.56
N PHE A 92 -6.59 4.23 -5.46
CA PHE A 92 -7.82 4.52 -6.22
C PHE A 92 -9.04 3.73 -5.72
N GLY A 93 -8.93 2.99 -4.61
CA GLY A 93 -10.04 2.22 -4.04
C GLY A 93 -11.30 3.07 -3.82
N ALA A 94 -11.11 4.29 -3.32
CA ALA A 94 -12.17 5.25 -3.08
C ALA A 94 -12.87 5.77 -4.36
N CYS A 95 -12.26 5.64 -5.54
CA CYS A 95 -12.84 6.13 -6.80
C CYS A 95 -13.94 5.20 -7.34
N VAL A 96 -13.98 3.95 -6.89
CA VAL A 96 -14.95 2.94 -7.37
C VAL A 96 -16.08 2.72 -6.37
N ASP A 97 -15.81 2.86 -5.07
CA ASP A 97 -16.84 2.70 -4.05
C ASP A 97 -17.62 3.98 -3.79
N ALA A 98 -18.85 4.02 -4.31
CA ALA A 98 -19.84 5.06 -3.98
C ALA A 98 -20.20 5.10 -2.47
N ALA A 99 -19.83 4.06 -1.71
CA ALA A 99 -20.05 3.95 -0.27
C ALA A 99 -18.97 4.66 0.59
N GLY A 100 -17.87 5.15 -0.02
CA GLY A 100 -16.82 5.88 0.70
C GLY A 100 -16.02 5.01 1.69
N LEU A 101 -16.08 3.68 1.56
CA LEU A 101 -15.26 2.77 2.34
C LEU A 101 -13.84 2.76 1.73
N LEU A 102 -12.82 2.93 2.56
CA LEU A 102 -11.39 2.95 2.19
C LEU A 102 -10.86 1.54 1.86
N GLU A 103 -11.66 0.69 1.21
CA GLU A 103 -11.21 -0.64 0.83
C GLU A 103 -10.42 -0.59 -0.49
N PRO A 104 -9.34 -1.38 -0.61
CA PRO A 104 -8.61 -1.48 -1.87
C PRO A 104 -9.47 -2.15 -2.94
N LEU A 105 -9.35 -1.69 -4.19
CA LEU A 105 -10.06 -2.30 -5.33
C LEU A 105 -9.82 -3.81 -5.38
N ARG A 106 -10.80 -4.59 -5.85
CA ARG A 106 -10.55 -5.99 -6.21
C ARG A 106 -9.55 -6.06 -7.35
N GLU A 107 -8.78 -7.14 -7.39
CA GLU A 107 -7.72 -7.33 -8.37
C GLU A 107 -8.26 -7.36 -9.82
N LEU A 108 -9.42 -7.98 -10.03
CA LEU A 108 -10.08 -8.02 -11.34
C LEU A 108 -10.53 -6.63 -11.79
N ASP A 109 -11.20 -5.88 -10.91
CA ASP A 109 -11.73 -4.55 -11.21
C ASP A 109 -10.58 -3.57 -11.53
N ALA A 110 -9.49 -3.64 -10.77
CA ALA A 110 -8.29 -2.84 -11.05
C ALA A 110 -7.64 -3.21 -12.38
N ARG A 111 -7.56 -4.50 -12.74
CA ARG A 111 -7.03 -4.92 -14.06
C ARG A 111 -7.88 -4.42 -15.21
N VAL A 112 -9.21 -4.48 -15.09
CA VAL A 112 -10.12 -3.96 -16.12
C VAL A 112 -9.98 -2.45 -16.25
N LEU A 113 -9.91 -1.73 -15.12
CA LEU A 113 -9.75 -0.28 -15.12
C LEU A 113 -8.42 0.17 -15.75
N VAL A 114 -7.31 -0.49 -15.38
CA VAL A 114 -6.00 -0.25 -15.98
C VAL A 114 -6.02 -0.51 -17.49
N LYS A 115 -6.64 -1.62 -17.92
CA LYS A 115 -6.76 -1.95 -19.35
C LYS A 115 -7.61 -0.94 -20.12
N TYR A 116 -8.71 -0.46 -19.53
CA TYR A 116 -9.54 0.58 -20.13
C TYR A 116 -8.78 1.92 -20.23
N LEU A 117 -8.07 2.30 -19.17
CA LEU A 117 -7.27 3.52 -19.13
C LEU A 117 -6.08 3.50 -20.13
N GLU A 118 -5.49 2.33 -20.34
CA GLU A 118 -4.43 2.09 -21.33
C GLU A 118 -5.00 2.11 -22.77
N ARG A 119 -6.02 1.30 -23.05
CA ARG A 119 -6.51 1.06 -24.42
C ARG A 119 -7.44 2.16 -24.94
N ASP A 120 -8.44 2.53 -24.14
CA ASP A 120 -9.53 3.41 -24.57
C ASP A 120 -9.21 4.87 -24.23
N ARG A 121 -8.66 5.11 -23.03
CA ARG A 121 -8.25 6.45 -22.62
C ARG A 121 -6.81 6.79 -22.99
N GLY A 122 -5.91 5.87 -23.31
CA GLY A 122 -4.52 6.18 -23.67
C GLY A 122 -3.78 7.06 -22.65
N ALA A 123 -4.16 6.98 -21.38
CA ALA A 123 -3.62 7.78 -20.28
C ALA A 123 -2.64 6.99 -19.40
N LEU A 124 -2.50 5.69 -19.67
CA LEU A 124 -1.59 4.79 -18.97
C LEU A 124 -0.67 4.09 -19.95
N VAL A 125 0.53 3.81 -19.46
CA VAL A 125 1.49 2.90 -20.08
C VAL A 125 1.83 1.85 -19.05
N VAL A 126 1.69 0.58 -19.44
CA VAL A 126 1.93 -0.56 -18.56
C VAL A 126 3.08 -1.38 -19.12
N ASP A 127 4.14 -1.58 -18.32
CA ASP A 127 5.21 -2.53 -18.61
C ASP A 127 5.37 -3.47 -17.43
N LYS A 128 5.14 -4.77 -17.69
CA LYS A 128 5.14 -5.85 -16.69
C LYS A 128 4.20 -5.53 -15.52
N GLU A 129 4.75 -5.03 -14.41
CA GLU A 129 4.06 -4.72 -13.15
C GLU A 129 4.04 -3.21 -12.84
N ILE A 130 4.62 -2.38 -13.72
CA ILE A 130 4.72 -0.94 -13.55
C ILE A 130 3.63 -0.27 -14.40
N ILE A 131 2.87 0.59 -13.75
CA ILE A 131 1.81 1.41 -14.33
C ILE A 131 2.26 2.86 -14.23
N LYS A 132 2.39 3.53 -15.38
CA LYS A 132 2.77 4.94 -15.48
C LYS A 132 1.63 5.76 -16.06
N PHE A 133 1.24 6.84 -15.39
CA PHE A 133 0.33 7.84 -15.93
C PHE A 133 1.06 8.77 -16.89
N VAL A 134 0.44 9.00 -18.04
CA VAL A 134 1.02 9.76 -19.15
C VAL A 134 -0.03 10.73 -19.69
N ASP A 135 0.42 11.94 -20.03
CA ASP A 135 -0.41 12.89 -20.78
C ASP A 135 -0.32 12.57 -22.29
N LYS A 136 -1.46 12.53 -22.97
CA LYS A 136 -1.56 12.33 -24.42
C LYS A 136 -0.81 13.37 -25.22
N GLN A 137 -0.63 14.56 -24.67
CA GLN A 137 0.05 15.67 -25.33
C GLN A 137 1.56 15.65 -25.11
N ALA A 138 2.06 14.76 -24.24
CA ALA A 138 3.47 14.62 -23.96
C ALA A 138 4.23 13.98 -25.13
N PRO A 139 5.53 14.30 -25.31
CA PRO A 139 6.36 13.68 -26.33
C PRO A 139 6.46 12.16 -26.10
N ALA A 140 6.59 11.39 -27.20
CA ALA A 140 6.58 9.93 -27.19
C ALA A 140 7.59 9.28 -26.22
N GLU A 141 8.69 9.97 -25.91
CA GLU A 141 9.69 9.53 -24.93
C GLU A 141 9.16 9.55 -23.49
N GLU A 142 8.33 10.54 -23.13
CA GLU A 142 7.67 10.62 -21.81
C GLU A 142 6.53 9.61 -21.68
N CYS A 143 6.03 9.12 -22.82
CA CYS A 143 5.06 8.04 -22.94
C CYS A 143 5.69 6.64 -22.87
N THR A 144 6.94 6.52 -22.42
CA THR A 144 7.58 5.22 -22.18
C THR A 144 8.05 5.10 -20.73
N ILE A 145 8.10 3.87 -20.24
CA ILE A 145 8.66 3.55 -18.92
C ILE A 145 10.18 3.49 -19.09
N THR A 146 10.88 4.34 -18.35
CA THR A 146 12.34 4.44 -18.37
C THR A 146 12.98 3.56 -17.30
N GLY A 147 14.30 3.36 -17.39
CA GLY A 147 15.04 2.65 -16.33
C GLY A 147 14.99 3.38 -14.98
N VAL A 148 14.88 4.71 -14.99
CA VAL A 148 14.72 5.52 -13.78
C VAL A 148 13.35 5.26 -13.15
N ASP A 149 12.29 5.19 -13.96
CA ASP A 149 10.94 4.86 -13.48
C ASP A 149 10.90 3.50 -12.77
N ALA A 150 11.56 2.49 -13.35
CA ALA A 150 11.67 1.17 -12.75
C ALA A 150 12.40 1.20 -11.39
N GLY A 151 13.51 1.94 -11.30
CA GLY A 151 14.25 2.13 -10.05
C GLY A 151 13.43 2.83 -8.97
N ILE A 152 12.65 3.86 -9.34
CA ILE A 152 11.74 4.56 -8.41
C ILE A 152 10.68 3.60 -7.86
N VAL A 153 10.05 2.79 -8.71
CA VAL A 153 9.04 1.80 -8.24
C VAL A 153 9.67 0.74 -7.35
N GLU A 154 10.86 0.27 -7.67
CA GLU A 154 11.60 -0.69 -6.85
C GLU A 154 11.93 -0.11 -5.47
N LEU A 155 12.41 1.14 -5.40
CA LEU A 155 12.67 1.85 -4.14
C LEU A 155 11.39 2.02 -3.31
N LYS A 156 10.28 2.48 -3.90
CA LYS A 156 8.98 2.59 -3.21
C LYS A 156 8.53 1.24 -2.63
N THR A 157 8.71 0.18 -3.41
CA THR A 157 8.36 -1.18 -2.99
C THR A 157 9.24 -1.65 -1.84
N ALA A 158 10.55 -1.39 -1.90
CA ALA A 158 11.50 -1.72 -0.84
C ALA A 158 11.20 -0.98 0.47
N ILE A 159 10.91 0.33 0.39
CA ILE A 159 10.52 1.17 1.54
C ILE A 159 9.26 0.59 2.20
N ARG A 160 8.21 0.30 1.41
CA ARG A 160 6.98 -0.29 1.93
C ARG A 160 7.22 -1.65 2.60
N ASN A 161 8.06 -2.49 2.01
CA ASN A 161 8.41 -3.78 2.58
C ASN A 161 9.20 -3.65 3.89
N LEU A 162 10.02 -2.60 4.04
CA LEU A 162 10.70 -2.30 5.30
C LEU A 162 9.73 -1.81 6.36
N TYR A 163 8.77 -0.94 6.02
CA TYR A 163 7.70 -0.53 6.94
C TYR A 163 6.94 -1.74 7.49
N ALA A 164 6.50 -2.65 6.62
CA ALA A 164 5.82 -3.88 7.06
C ALA A 164 6.70 -4.76 7.97
N GLN A 165 8.00 -4.82 7.73
CA GLN A 165 8.94 -5.54 8.60
C GLN A 165 9.13 -4.84 9.95
N VAL A 166 9.20 -3.51 9.97
CA VAL A 166 9.28 -2.71 11.20
C VAL A 166 8.03 -2.94 12.06
N ASP A 167 6.84 -2.88 11.47
CA ASP A 167 5.58 -3.13 12.19
C ASP A 167 5.52 -4.56 12.75
N ALA A 168 5.95 -5.55 11.95
CA ALA A 168 6.01 -6.94 12.41
C ALA A 168 7.05 -7.15 13.53
N LEU A 169 8.15 -6.40 13.54
CA LEU A 169 9.15 -6.43 14.61
C LEU A 169 8.62 -5.77 15.89
N HIS A 170 7.93 -4.62 15.80
CA HIS A 170 7.27 -4.01 16.94
C HIS A 170 6.29 -4.97 17.61
N GLY A 171 5.41 -5.62 16.84
CA GLY A 171 4.47 -6.59 17.40
C GLY A 171 5.16 -7.76 18.13
N LYS A 172 6.30 -8.24 17.62
CA LYS A 172 7.08 -9.29 18.29
C LYS A 172 7.77 -8.81 19.56
N ILE A 173 8.25 -7.56 19.58
CA ILE A 173 8.84 -6.92 20.77
C ILE A 173 7.79 -6.78 21.86
N ASP A 174 6.59 -6.33 21.51
CA ASP A 174 5.46 -6.22 22.45
C ASP A 174 5.07 -7.58 23.03
N ASP A 175 4.99 -8.61 22.19
CA ASP A 175 4.74 -9.99 22.62
C ASP A 175 5.80 -10.51 23.60
N CYS A 176 7.08 -10.27 23.31
CA CYS A 176 8.20 -10.64 24.18
C CYS A 176 8.12 -9.89 25.52
N THR A 177 7.78 -8.60 25.48
CA THR A 177 7.60 -7.76 26.67
C THR A 177 6.47 -8.28 27.56
N HIS A 178 5.33 -8.62 26.95
CA HIS A 178 4.20 -9.20 27.66
C HIS A 178 4.57 -10.57 28.30
N LYS A 179 5.25 -11.44 27.55
CA LYS A 179 5.70 -12.76 28.05
C LYS A 179 6.73 -12.64 29.17
N ALA A 180 7.66 -11.70 29.06
CA ALA A 180 8.64 -11.40 30.11
C ALA A 180 7.93 -10.94 31.39
N SER A 181 7.02 -9.97 31.27
CA SER A 181 6.20 -9.47 32.39
C SER A 181 5.43 -10.62 33.06
N ALA A 182 4.70 -11.45 32.29
CA ALA A 182 3.96 -12.59 32.83
C ALA A 182 4.86 -13.60 33.57
N ALA A 183 6.06 -13.88 33.04
CA ALA A 183 7.03 -14.76 33.69
C ALA A 183 7.58 -14.16 35.00
N LEU A 184 7.76 -12.84 35.08
CA LEU A 184 8.10 -12.13 36.32
C LEU A 184 7.01 -12.28 37.37
N GLN A 185 5.73 -12.11 37.00
CA GLN A 185 4.62 -12.27 37.96
C GLN A 185 4.56 -13.67 38.54
N GLN A 186 4.88 -14.67 37.72
CA GLN A 186 4.92 -16.08 38.11
C GLN A 186 6.23 -16.46 38.82
N LYS A 187 7.14 -15.50 39.06
CA LYS A 187 8.46 -15.69 39.67
C LYS A 187 9.34 -16.69 38.92
N ARG A 188 9.13 -16.84 37.60
CA ARG A 188 9.89 -17.75 36.72
C ARG A 188 11.08 -17.01 36.12
N LYS A 189 12.10 -16.74 36.95
CA LYS A 189 13.32 -16.00 36.57
C LYS A 189 13.97 -16.45 35.25
N PRO A 190 14.29 -17.74 35.01
CA PRO A 190 14.98 -18.14 33.78
C PRO A 190 14.12 -17.92 32.52
N ALA A 191 12.81 -18.07 32.63
CA ALA A 191 11.90 -17.79 31.52
C ALA A 191 11.81 -16.28 31.23
N ALA A 192 11.75 -15.43 32.27
CA ALA A 192 11.76 -13.99 32.13
C ALA A 192 13.05 -13.50 31.43
N LEU A 193 14.22 -13.94 31.91
CA LEU A 193 15.51 -13.58 31.30
C LEU A 193 15.61 -14.04 29.84
N SER A 194 15.10 -15.22 29.51
CA SER A 194 15.06 -15.69 28.12
C SER A 194 14.23 -14.77 27.23
N TYR A 195 13.06 -14.32 27.68
CA TYR A 195 12.21 -13.41 26.90
C TYR A 195 12.83 -12.02 26.76
N LEU A 196 13.51 -11.51 27.79
CA LEU A 196 14.24 -10.25 27.72
C LEU A 196 15.40 -10.30 26.73
N ARG A 197 16.17 -11.39 26.73
CA ARG A 197 17.24 -11.61 25.73
C ARG A 197 16.67 -11.64 24.31
N SER A 198 15.55 -12.31 24.09
CA SER A 198 14.86 -12.31 22.80
C SER A 198 14.36 -10.92 22.40
N ARG A 199 13.83 -10.14 23.36
CA ARG A 199 13.39 -8.76 23.12
C ARG A 199 14.56 -7.88 22.66
N LYS A 200 15.69 -7.92 23.36
CA LYS A 200 16.90 -7.14 23.02
C LYS A 200 17.43 -7.47 21.61
N LEU A 201 17.47 -8.75 21.24
CA LEU A 201 17.86 -9.16 19.88
C LEU A 201 16.90 -8.61 18.80
N LEU A 202 15.60 -8.59 19.08
CA LEU A 202 14.60 -8.02 18.16
C LEU A 202 14.73 -6.49 18.07
N GLU A 203 15.04 -5.80 19.16
CA GLU A 203 15.31 -4.35 19.19
C GLU A 203 16.56 -4.00 18.36
N GLU A 204 17.63 -4.78 18.43
CA GLU A 204 18.81 -4.60 17.58
C GLU A 204 18.47 -4.80 16.09
N GLN A 205 17.65 -5.80 15.77
CA GLN A 205 17.17 -6.02 14.40
C GLN A 205 16.30 -4.86 13.93
N LEU A 206 15.41 -4.36 14.78
CA LEU A 206 14.57 -3.19 14.51
C LEU A 206 15.44 -1.96 14.20
N ASN A 207 16.46 -1.68 15.02
CA ASN A 207 17.39 -0.57 14.77
C ASN A 207 18.10 -0.68 13.42
N LYS A 208 18.55 -1.89 13.04
CA LYS A 208 19.14 -2.14 11.71
C LYS A 208 18.14 -1.88 10.58
N ARG A 209 16.86 -2.27 10.75
CA ARG A 209 15.81 -2.02 9.77
C ARG A 209 15.45 -0.55 9.65
N LEU A 210 15.35 0.18 10.76
CA LEU A 210 15.11 1.62 10.78
C LEU A 210 16.27 2.39 10.13
N GLY A 211 17.52 2.01 10.38
CA GLY A 211 18.68 2.61 9.70
C GLY A 211 18.67 2.36 8.19
N SER A 212 18.30 1.15 7.76
CA SER A 212 18.13 0.81 6.35
C SER A 212 16.98 1.60 5.71
N LEU A 213 15.86 1.77 6.42
CA LEU A 213 14.69 2.52 5.97
C LEU A 213 15.04 4.00 5.74
N SER A 214 15.68 4.65 6.73
CA SER A 214 16.12 6.04 6.60
C SER A 214 17.09 6.24 5.43
N THR A 215 18.00 5.28 5.21
CA THR A 215 18.91 5.30 4.06
C THR A 215 18.13 5.22 2.75
N LEU A 216 17.18 4.28 2.63
CA LEU A 216 16.37 4.14 1.42
C LEU A 216 15.47 5.35 1.16
N GLU A 217 14.85 5.94 2.19
CA GLU A 217 14.04 7.15 2.06
C GLU A 217 14.88 8.35 1.59
N SER A 218 16.08 8.53 2.15
CA SER A 218 17.02 9.55 1.69
C SER A 218 17.39 9.33 0.22
N THR A 219 17.75 8.09 -0.15
CA THR A 219 18.07 7.78 -1.55
C THR A 219 16.88 8.00 -2.48
N PHE A 220 15.66 7.67 -2.03
CA PHE A 220 14.45 7.89 -2.80
C PHE A 220 14.24 9.38 -3.10
N LEU A 221 14.36 10.25 -2.09
CA LEU A 221 14.28 11.71 -2.28
C LEU A 221 15.36 12.22 -3.24
N THR A 222 16.59 11.73 -3.14
CA THR A 222 17.67 12.14 -4.06
C THR A 222 17.42 11.68 -5.51
N VAL A 223 16.86 10.47 -5.70
CA VAL A 223 16.52 9.94 -7.02
C VAL A 223 15.33 10.70 -7.61
N GLU A 224 14.31 11.04 -6.81
CA GLU A 224 13.19 11.87 -7.26
C GLU A 224 13.65 13.27 -7.67
N ALA A 225 14.55 13.89 -6.90
CA ALA A 225 15.15 15.17 -7.23
C ALA A 225 15.92 15.09 -8.56
N ALA A 226 16.82 14.11 -8.70
CA ALA A 226 17.58 13.91 -9.93
C ALA A 226 16.67 13.65 -11.15
N ALA A 227 15.58 12.89 -10.99
CA ALA A 227 14.61 12.68 -12.05
C ALA A 227 13.90 13.99 -12.46
N GLY A 228 13.59 14.86 -11.50
CA GLY A 228 13.09 16.21 -11.75
C GLY A 228 14.11 17.10 -12.47
N ASP A 229 15.37 17.06 -12.06
CA ASP A 229 16.45 17.84 -12.65
C ASP A 229 16.70 17.47 -14.11
N ILE A 230 16.61 16.17 -14.46
CA ILE A 230 16.66 15.71 -15.86
C ILE A 230 15.56 16.38 -16.70
N LYS A 231 14.34 16.48 -16.17
CA LYS A 231 13.22 17.13 -16.88
C LYS A 231 13.46 18.63 -17.05
N ILE A 232 14.03 19.28 -16.06
CA ILE A 232 14.43 20.69 -16.12
C ILE A 232 15.52 20.88 -17.18
N MET A 233 16.55 20.04 -17.18
CA MET A 233 17.63 20.09 -18.18
C MET A 233 17.11 19.91 -19.61
N LYS A 234 16.21 18.95 -19.85
CA LYS A 234 15.57 18.76 -21.16
C LYS A 234 14.79 20.01 -21.60
N THR A 235 14.13 20.68 -20.66
CA THR A 235 13.43 21.94 -20.93
C THR A 235 14.39 23.06 -21.30
N TYR A 236 15.53 23.16 -20.60
CA TYR A 236 16.60 24.09 -20.97
C TYR A 236 17.16 23.78 -22.36
N GLU A 237 17.48 22.52 -22.66
CA GLU A 237 17.98 22.11 -23.98
C GLU A 237 17.01 22.50 -25.11
N SER A 238 15.71 22.21 -24.96
CA SER A 238 14.68 22.59 -25.92
C SER A 238 14.55 24.11 -26.08
N SER A 239 14.61 24.84 -24.96
CA SER A 239 14.58 26.31 -24.96
C SER A 239 15.81 26.89 -25.66
N THR A 240 16.99 26.34 -25.39
CA THR A 240 18.23 26.75 -26.05
C THR A 240 18.14 26.51 -27.56
N ALA A 241 17.67 25.34 -27.99
CA ALA A 241 17.50 25.00 -29.40
C ALA A 241 16.54 25.97 -30.11
N THR A 242 15.43 26.32 -29.45
CA THR A 242 14.47 27.31 -29.94
C THR A 242 15.11 28.70 -30.06
N LEU A 243 15.85 29.14 -29.05
CA LEU A 243 16.59 30.40 -29.09
C LEU A 243 17.64 30.40 -30.22
N ARG A 244 18.35 29.28 -30.43
CA ARG A 244 19.30 29.14 -31.56
C ARG A 244 18.58 29.30 -32.90
N ALA A 245 17.42 28.68 -33.06
CA ALA A 245 16.63 28.76 -34.28
C ALA A 245 16.12 30.20 -34.55
N ILE A 246 15.69 30.91 -33.50
CA ILE A 246 15.29 32.32 -33.61
C ILE A 246 16.48 33.18 -34.01
N LEU A 247 17.63 33.04 -33.33
CA LEU A 247 18.84 33.84 -33.58
C LEU A 247 19.46 33.57 -34.96
N ALA A 248 19.23 32.39 -35.54
CA ALA A 248 19.64 32.06 -36.91
C ALA A 248 18.77 32.73 -37.99
N HIS A 249 17.70 33.45 -37.60
CA HIS A 249 16.82 34.12 -38.56
C HIS A 249 17.56 35.28 -39.28
N PRO A 250 17.48 35.40 -40.62
CA PRO A 250 18.25 36.37 -41.41
C PRO A 250 18.04 37.85 -41.06
N SER A 251 17.02 38.16 -40.27
CA SER A 251 16.63 39.51 -39.86
C SER A 251 17.35 40.02 -38.61
N ILE A 252 18.16 39.18 -37.95
CA ILE A 252 18.81 39.49 -36.67
C ILE A 252 20.27 39.88 -36.89
N GLU A 253 20.73 40.92 -36.18
CA GLU A 253 22.07 41.48 -36.29
C GLU A 253 23.13 40.49 -35.77
N ARG A 254 24.13 40.15 -36.61
CA ARG A 254 25.18 39.15 -36.28
C ARG A 254 25.95 39.45 -35.00
N SER A 255 26.17 40.73 -34.67
CA SER A 255 26.91 41.18 -33.48
C SER A 255 26.20 40.83 -32.16
N SER A 256 24.87 40.76 -32.17
CA SER A 256 24.05 40.37 -31.01
C SER A 256 23.99 38.85 -30.85
N VAL A 257 24.05 38.10 -31.95
CA VAL A 257 23.95 36.62 -31.95
C VAL A 257 25.15 35.99 -31.24
N ASP A 258 26.38 36.41 -31.56
CA ASP A 258 27.60 35.82 -30.99
C ASP A 258 27.67 35.98 -29.47
N LYS A 259 27.34 37.18 -28.95
CA LYS A 259 27.30 37.44 -27.50
C LYS A 259 26.23 36.63 -26.79
N THR A 260 25.04 36.47 -27.40
CA THR A 260 23.96 35.68 -26.80
C THR A 260 24.23 34.18 -26.85
N MET A 261 24.96 33.68 -27.85
CA MET A 261 25.38 32.29 -27.93
C MET A 261 26.42 31.94 -26.88
N GLU A 262 27.37 32.84 -26.61
CA GLU A 262 28.39 32.64 -25.59
C GLU A 262 27.78 32.66 -24.17
N ALA A 263 26.90 33.62 -23.88
CA ALA A 263 26.17 33.65 -22.60
C ALA A 263 25.26 32.42 -22.40
N LEU A 264 24.69 31.87 -23.48
CA LEU A 264 23.87 30.65 -23.43
C LEU A 264 24.73 29.39 -23.21
N ALA A 265 25.95 29.36 -23.75
CA ALA A 265 26.89 28.27 -23.53
C ALA A 265 27.40 28.23 -22.09
N GLU A 266 27.66 29.40 -21.49
CA GLU A 266 28.05 29.54 -20.08
C GLU A 266 26.92 29.06 -19.16
N ALA A 267 25.68 29.56 -19.33
CA ALA A 267 24.53 29.13 -18.53
C ALA A 267 24.20 27.63 -18.67
N SER A 268 24.42 27.05 -19.85
CA SER A 268 24.25 25.60 -20.07
C SER A 268 25.36 24.76 -19.42
N THR A 269 26.52 25.35 -19.15
CA THR A 269 27.65 24.67 -18.49
C THR A 269 27.48 24.73 -16.98
N ASP A 270 27.09 25.89 -16.43
CA ASP A 270 26.74 26.06 -15.02
C ASP A 270 25.62 25.08 -14.58
N ALA A 271 24.65 24.87 -15.46
CA ALA A 271 23.55 23.92 -15.25
C ALA A 271 24.01 22.45 -15.16
N LYS A 272 25.12 22.09 -15.83
CA LYS A 272 25.69 20.73 -15.83
C LYS A 272 26.66 20.51 -14.67
N GLU A 273 27.37 21.55 -14.21
CA GLU A 273 28.32 21.45 -13.09
C GLU A 273 27.64 21.27 -11.73
N LEU A 274 26.35 21.59 -11.60
CA LEU A 274 25.57 21.37 -10.37
C LEU A 274 25.27 19.87 -10.10
N ASP A 275 25.19 19.03 -11.14
CA ASP A 275 24.83 17.61 -11.03
C ASP A 275 26.01 16.73 -10.59
N ASP A 276 27.24 17.07 -11.02
CA ASP A 276 28.45 16.30 -10.69
C ASP A 276 28.91 16.46 -9.22
N ALA A 277 28.36 17.43 -8.49
CA ALA A 277 28.66 17.66 -7.07
C ALA A 277 27.89 16.72 -6.12
N ILE A 278 26.85 16.01 -6.59
CA ILE A 278 25.99 15.14 -5.77
C ILE A 278 26.48 13.67 -5.75
N ARG A 279 27.43 13.32 -6.63
CA ARG A 279 27.92 11.94 -6.81
C ARG A 279 29.03 11.49 -5.83
N ILE A 280 29.44 12.34 -4.89
CA ILE A 280 30.52 12.06 -3.93
C ILE A 280 29.94 12.09 -2.51
N GLY A 281 29.16 11.07 -2.13
CA GLY A 281 28.50 11.08 -0.82
C GLY A 281 27.93 9.74 -0.37
N GLY A 282 28.57 8.62 -0.72
CA GLY A 282 28.02 7.29 -0.43
C GLY A 282 29.08 6.33 0.10
N ASP A 283 29.68 6.64 1.25
CA ASP A 283 30.43 5.65 2.02
C ASP A 283 29.95 5.68 3.47
N VAL A 284 29.08 4.72 3.82
CA VAL A 284 28.71 4.44 5.21
C VAL A 284 28.94 2.96 5.44
N ALA A 285 30.13 2.67 5.98
CA ALA A 285 30.47 1.40 6.57
C ALA A 285 29.56 1.11 7.78
N LEU A 286 28.87 -0.02 7.77
CA LEU A 286 28.17 -0.57 8.94
C LEU A 286 28.92 -1.82 9.42
N GLY A 287 29.64 -1.63 10.53
CA GLY A 287 30.42 -2.65 11.19
C GLY A 287 29.66 -3.40 12.30
N VAL A 288 30.09 -4.65 12.46
CA VAL A 288 30.27 -5.48 13.67
C VAL A 288 29.00 -5.93 14.43
N GLY A 289 28.88 -7.26 14.57
CA GLY A 289 27.90 -7.94 15.41
C GLY A 289 28.32 -7.91 16.88
N GLU A 290 27.39 -7.50 17.72
CA GLU A 290 27.54 -7.40 19.17
C GLU A 290 26.91 -8.63 19.84
N ILE A 291 27.62 -9.21 20.81
CA ILE A 291 27.19 -10.37 21.59
C ILE A 291 26.48 -9.78 22.81
N VAL A 292 25.19 -10.10 22.98
CA VAL A 292 24.38 -9.60 24.11
C VAL A 292 25.04 -9.96 25.45
N ASP A 293 25.38 -8.95 26.25
CA ASP A 293 25.94 -9.11 27.59
C ASP A 293 24.85 -9.55 28.60
N ASP A 294 25.11 -10.64 29.31
CA ASP A 294 24.19 -11.26 30.27
C ASP A 294 24.12 -10.48 31.60
N GLU A 295 25.13 -9.66 31.94
CA GLU A 295 25.11 -8.82 33.15
C GLU A 295 24.12 -7.65 33.03
N GLU A 296 24.07 -6.99 31.87
CA GLU A 296 23.13 -5.89 31.58
C GLU A 296 21.66 -6.37 31.64
N LEU A 297 21.38 -7.58 31.15
CA LEU A 297 20.06 -8.22 31.21
C LEU A 297 19.60 -8.50 32.65
N GLU A 298 20.53 -8.88 33.53
CA GLU A 298 20.24 -9.17 34.94
C GLU A 298 19.95 -7.87 35.72
N GLU A 299 20.56 -6.74 35.34
CA GLU A 299 20.22 -5.42 35.87
C GLU A 299 18.82 -4.96 35.44
N GLU A 300 18.49 -5.12 34.16
CA GLU A 300 17.16 -4.78 33.63
C GLU A 300 16.06 -5.62 34.30
N TRP A 301 16.34 -6.91 34.51
CA TRP A 301 15.45 -7.81 35.24
C TRP A 301 15.21 -7.31 36.68
N LYS A 302 16.26 -6.91 37.40
CA LYS A 302 16.13 -6.36 38.76
C LYS A 302 15.29 -5.07 38.77
N ALA A 303 15.46 -4.21 37.76
CA ALA A 303 14.68 -2.98 37.62
C ALA A 303 13.18 -3.27 37.44
N MET A 304 12.82 -4.18 36.53
CA MET A 304 11.42 -4.57 36.30
C MET A 304 10.77 -5.24 37.52
N VAL A 305 11.51 -6.08 38.26
CA VAL A 305 11.01 -6.68 39.51
C VAL A 305 10.70 -5.60 40.55
N LYS A 306 11.61 -4.62 40.71
CA LYS A 306 11.43 -3.51 41.65
C LYS A 306 10.20 -2.66 41.29
N GLU A 307 9.97 -2.40 40.01
CA GLU A 307 8.79 -1.68 39.54
C GLU A 307 7.50 -2.47 39.80
N MET A 308 7.51 -3.78 39.54
CA MET A 308 6.36 -4.65 39.81
C MET A 308 6.03 -4.70 41.31
N GLU A 309 7.04 -4.82 42.17
CA GLU A 309 6.86 -4.80 43.63
C GLU A 309 6.31 -3.47 44.13
N ALA A 310 6.73 -2.34 43.53
CA ALA A 310 6.18 -1.03 43.83
C ALA A 310 4.70 -0.92 43.41
N GLN A 311 4.35 -1.39 42.21
CA GLN A 311 2.96 -1.40 41.74
C GLN A 311 2.05 -2.31 42.59
N ASN A 312 2.54 -3.47 43.04
CA ASN A 312 1.79 -4.35 43.92
C ASN A 312 1.55 -3.72 45.30
N LYS A 313 2.54 -3.04 45.89
CA LYS A 313 2.36 -2.29 47.15
C LYS A 313 1.35 -1.15 47.02
N VAL A 314 1.32 -0.46 45.88
CA VAL A 314 0.33 0.59 45.57
C VAL A 314 -1.08 -0.01 45.39
N LYS A 315 -1.21 -1.17 44.73
CA LYS A 315 -2.51 -1.87 44.59
C LYS A 315 -3.01 -2.41 45.94
N GLU A 316 -2.13 -2.98 46.75
CA GLU A 316 -2.45 -3.50 48.09
C GLU A 316 -2.91 -2.37 49.01
N SER A 317 -2.17 -1.26 49.09
CA SER A 317 -2.57 -0.07 49.87
C SER A 317 -3.90 0.52 49.41
N ARG A 318 -4.15 0.59 48.10
CA ARG A 318 -5.41 1.08 47.54
C ARG A 318 -6.59 0.14 47.83
N SER A 319 -6.37 -1.18 47.82
CA SER A 319 -7.36 -2.17 48.23
C SER A 319 -7.63 -2.17 49.74
N ALA A 320 -6.60 -1.94 50.56
CA ALA A 320 -6.71 -1.83 52.01
C ALA A 320 -7.52 -0.59 52.40
N VAL A 321 -7.29 0.55 51.73
CA VAL A 321 -8.08 1.78 51.92
C VAL A 321 -9.56 1.56 51.52
N HIS A 322 -9.82 0.83 50.43
CA HIS A 322 -11.19 0.47 50.04
C HIS A 322 -11.87 -0.45 51.06
N ASN A 323 -11.16 -1.44 51.61
CA ASN A 323 -11.73 -2.34 52.62
C ASN A 323 -12.02 -1.65 53.95
N VAL A 324 -11.16 -0.70 54.36
CA VAL A 324 -11.37 0.09 55.58
C VAL A 324 -12.57 1.04 55.42
N LEU A 325 -12.76 1.67 54.25
CA LEU A 325 -13.97 2.46 53.96
C LEU A 325 -15.25 1.61 53.92
N GLY A 326 -15.16 0.37 53.43
CA GLY A 326 -16.30 -0.56 53.40
C GLY A 326 -16.73 -1.07 54.79
N GLN A 327 -15.80 -1.23 55.73
CA GLN A 327 -16.11 -1.65 57.11
C GLN A 327 -16.65 -0.50 57.99
N ALA A 328 -16.28 0.75 57.70
CA ALA A 328 -16.82 1.92 58.41
C ALA A 328 -18.30 2.21 58.13
N GLY A 329 -18.88 1.60 57.08
CA GLY A 329 -20.31 1.72 56.74
C GLY A 329 -21.25 0.81 57.52
N ASN A 330 -20.75 -0.07 58.40
CA ASN A 330 -21.56 -1.11 59.06
C ASN A 330 -21.42 -1.11 60.60
N ALA A 331 -21.48 0.08 61.22
CA ALA A 331 -21.62 0.19 62.68
C ALA A 331 -23.11 0.17 63.08
N PRO A 332 -23.52 -0.65 64.07
CA PRO A 332 -24.93 -0.80 64.44
C PRO A 332 -25.43 0.41 65.24
N THR A 333 -26.54 0.98 64.77
CA THR A 333 -27.30 2.01 65.46
C THR A 333 -28.03 1.37 66.65
N HIS A 334 -27.57 1.60 67.88
CA HIS A 334 -28.37 1.27 69.07
C HIS A 334 -28.52 2.50 69.98
N MET A 335 -29.79 2.75 70.28
CA MET A 335 -30.39 3.82 71.07
C MET A 335 -29.78 3.98 72.47
N LEU A 336 -29.70 5.23 72.94
CA LEU A 336 -29.90 5.58 74.35
C LEU A 336 -30.73 6.87 74.46
N VAL A 337 -31.83 6.71 75.19
CA VAL A 337 -32.89 7.68 75.53
C VAL A 337 -32.34 8.76 76.46
N ALA A 338 -32.76 10.01 76.26
CA ALA A 338 -32.69 11.07 77.27
C ALA A 338 -33.98 11.89 77.26
N GLU A 339 -34.41 12.24 78.45
CA GLU A 339 -35.78 12.44 78.91
C GLU A 339 -36.15 13.94 79.03
N SER A 340 -37.42 14.25 78.75
CA SER A 340 -38.22 15.40 79.23
C SER A 340 -37.74 16.86 79.07
N SER A 341 -38.56 17.64 78.36
CA SER A 341 -38.72 19.10 78.53
C SER A 341 -39.59 19.40 79.78
N PRO A 342 -39.61 20.63 80.36
CA PRO A 342 -40.49 21.66 79.79
C PRO A 342 -40.03 23.13 79.88
N HIS A 343 -40.40 23.83 78.81
CA HIS A 343 -40.83 25.23 78.63
C HIS A 343 -40.94 26.19 79.84
N ALA A 344 -40.31 27.36 79.67
CA ALA A 344 -40.39 28.59 80.47
C ALA A 344 -41.77 29.31 80.43
N PRO A 345 -42.09 30.18 81.40
CA PRO A 345 -43.37 30.90 81.46
C PRO A 345 -43.45 32.17 80.60
N ARG A 346 -44.69 32.46 80.20
CA ARG A 346 -45.21 33.59 79.38
C ARG A 346 -45.10 34.96 80.08
N ILE A 347 -45.21 36.08 79.36
CA ILE A 347 -46.35 37.06 79.27
C ILE A 347 -45.72 38.40 78.70
N PRO A 348 -46.42 39.38 78.06
CA PRO A 348 -47.38 39.36 76.94
C PRO A 348 -47.19 40.51 75.90
N LEU A 349 -48.02 40.46 74.85
CA LEU A 349 -48.71 41.53 74.08
C LEU A 349 -48.32 43.02 74.24
N SER A 350 -48.09 43.69 73.11
CA SER A 350 -48.98 44.77 72.63
C SER A 350 -48.66 45.20 71.18
N SER A 351 -49.74 45.28 70.38
CA SER A 351 -49.98 46.01 69.12
C SER A 351 -49.05 45.86 67.92
#